data_AF-K2EJX7-F1
#
_entry.id   AF-K2EJX7-F1
#
_cell.length_a   1.000
_cell.length_b   1.000
_cell.length_c   1.000
_cell.angle_alpha   90.00
_cell.angle_beta   90.00
_cell.angle_gamma   90.00
#
_symmetry.space_group_name_H-M   'P 1'
#
loop_
_entity.id
_entity.type
_entity.pdbx_description
1 polymer ?
#
loop_
_entity_poly.entity_id
_entity_poly.type
_entity_poly.pdbx_seq_one_letter_code
_entity_poly.pdbx_strand_id
1 'polypeptide(L)'
;MTSEEELRLKLRKIEALFEGAGTIGEKHAARAARERIKARLSEIAEKEPSLEYTFTLGDQWSRQLFVALCRRYDLNPYRYARQRYTTVMVKVPEAFVDDVLWPHYQALNKELVAYLEQATAKIISEEIHRDTTEAQEIVQLLEAG
;
A
#
# COMPACT_ATOMS: atom_id res chain seq x y z
N MET A 1 4.05 -5.48 -21.43
CA MET A 1 4.69 -5.29 -20.12
C MET A 1 4.34 -3.90 -19.66
N THR A 2 3.82 -3.74 -18.44
CA THR A 2 3.52 -2.39 -17.93
C THR A 2 4.83 -1.61 -17.83
N SER A 3 4.94 -0.46 -18.46
CA SER A 3 6.13 0.39 -18.29
C SER A 3 6.08 1.13 -16.95
N GLU A 4 7.22 1.62 -16.47
CA GLU A 4 7.25 2.47 -15.27
C GLU A 4 6.38 3.72 -15.45
N GLU A 5 6.35 4.30 -16.65
CA GLU A 5 5.51 5.45 -16.97
C GLU A 5 4.02 5.11 -16.89
N GLU A 6 3.61 3.96 -17.43
CA GLU A 6 2.25 3.46 -17.33
C GLU A 6 1.84 3.20 -15.87
N LEU A 7 2.72 2.60 -15.07
CA LEU A 7 2.50 2.43 -13.63
C LEU A 7 2.30 3.78 -12.95
N ARG A 8 3.18 4.76 -13.20
CA ARG A 8 3.07 6.11 -12.63
C ARG A 8 1.73 6.76 -13.00
N LEU A 9 1.25 6.58 -14.24
CA LEU A 9 -0.05 7.08 -14.66
C LEU A 9 -1.22 6.39 -13.93
N LYS A 10 -1.15 5.06 -13.75
CA LYS A 10 -2.16 4.32 -12.97
C LYS A 10 -2.22 4.76 -11.52
N LEU A 11 -1.07 4.90 -10.86
CA LEU A 11 -1.00 5.37 -9.47
C LEU A 11 -1.60 6.78 -9.35
N ARG A 12 -1.31 7.70 -10.28
CA ARG A 12 -1.94 9.03 -10.30
C ARG A 12 -3.46 8.98 -10.49
N LYS A 13 -3.97 8.06 -11.30
CA LYS A 13 -5.42 7.88 -11.48
C LYS A 13 -6.08 7.34 -10.20
N ILE A 14 -5.43 6.39 -9.52
CA ILE A 14 -5.91 5.87 -8.23
C ILE A 14 -5.96 7.01 -7.22
N GLU A 15 -4.86 7.75 -7.08
CA GLU A 15 -4.82 8.93 -6.20
C GLU A 15 -5.97 9.86 -6.53
N ALA A 16 -6.17 10.24 -7.81
CA ALA A 16 -7.27 11.12 -8.22
C ALA A 16 -8.67 10.59 -7.85
N LEU A 17 -8.90 9.27 -7.85
CA LEU A 17 -10.18 8.68 -7.45
C LEU A 17 -10.43 8.82 -5.95
N PHE A 18 -9.42 8.52 -5.12
CA PHE A 18 -9.51 8.65 -3.66
C PHE A 18 -9.51 10.12 -3.22
N GLU A 19 -8.88 10.98 -4.00
CA GLU A 19 -8.82 12.42 -3.84
C GLU A 19 -10.09 13.16 -4.31
N GLY A 20 -10.88 12.53 -5.18
CA GLY A 20 -11.78 13.23 -6.10
C GLY A 20 -13.12 12.56 -6.36
N ALA A 21 -13.80 12.08 -5.31
CA ALA A 21 -15.27 11.98 -5.33
C ALA A 21 -15.90 13.40 -5.44
N GLY A 22 -15.69 14.06 -6.59
CA GLY A 22 -16.21 15.38 -6.96
C GLY A 22 -15.16 16.32 -7.57
N THR A 23 -15.17 16.44 -8.90
CA THR A 23 -14.61 17.51 -9.77
C THR A 23 -13.16 17.44 -10.29
N ILE A 24 -13.07 17.73 -11.59
CA ILE A 24 -11.92 17.73 -12.49
C ILE A 24 -11.23 19.11 -12.44
N GLY A 25 -9.93 19.15 -12.17
CA GLY A 25 -9.11 20.35 -12.31
C GLY A 25 -7.62 20.08 -12.04
N GLU A 26 -6.77 20.17 -13.07
CA GLU A 26 -5.37 19.77 -12.98
C GLU A 26 -4.48 20.71 -12.13
N LYS A 27 -3.46 20.11 -11.51
CA LYS A 27 -2.36 20.70 -10.69
C LYS A 27 -2.71 21.43 -9.40
N HIS A 28 -3.80 22.21 -9.30
CA HIS A 28 -4.28 22.71 -8.00
C HIS A 28 -5.01 21.63 -7.18
N ALA A 29 -5.43 20.53 -7.82
CA ALA A 29 -6.17 19.45 -7.18
C ALA A 29 -5.38 18.63 -6.16
N ALA A 30 -4.10 18.33 -6.35
CA ALA A 30 -3.39 17.40 -5.45
C ALA A 30 -3.25 17.95 -4.01
N ARG A 31 -2.93 19.25 -3.87
CA ARG A 31 -2.91 19.90 -2.55
C ARG A 31 -4.32 20.01 -1.99
N ALA A 32 -5.27 20.48 -2.79
CA ALA A 32 -6.68 20.58 -2.37
C ALA A 32 -7.25 19.23 -1.94
N ALA A 33 -6.87 18.15 -2.60
CA ALA A 33 -7.35 16.83 -2.31
C ALA A 33 -6.76 16.22 -1.05
N ARG A 34 -5.46 16.42 -0.81
CA ARG A 34 -4.86 16.09 0.50
C ARG A 34 -5.60 16.81 1.63
N GLU A 35 -5.88 18.11 1.46
CA GLU A 35 -6.64 18.86 2.45
C GLU A 35 -8.08 18.34 2.60
N ARG A 36 -8.74 17.86 1.53
CA ARG A 36 -10.07 17.22 1.60
C ARG A 36 -10.06 15.93 2.42
N ILE A 37 -9.09 15.05 2.17
CA ILE A 37 -8.98 13.79 2.93
C ILE A 37 -8.66 14.09 4.39
N LYS A 38 -7.82 15.08 4.65
CA LYS A 38 -7.55 15.56 6.01
C LYS A 38 -8.79 16.13 6.69
N ALA A 39 -9.58 16.95 5.98
CA ALA A 39 -10.85 17.45 6.50
C ALA A 39 -11.81 16.32 6.83
N ARG A 40 -11.94 15.31 5.94
CA ARG A 40 -12.75 14.11 6.19
C ARG A 40 -12.25 13.34 7.42
N LEU A 41 -10.94 13.18 7.59
CA LEU A 41 -10.36 12.57 8.79
C LEU A 41 -10.73 13.35 10.06
N SER A 42 -10.63 14.68 10.02
CA SER A 42 -11.02 15.54 11.15
C SER A 42 -12.51 15.42 11.47
N GLU A 43 -13.40 15.45 10.47
CA GLU A 43 -14.84 15.31 10.64
C GLU A 43 -15.24 13.94 11.24
N ILE A 44 -14.53 12.87 10.87
CA ILE A 44 -14.74 11.55 11.46
C ILE A 44 -14.23 11.52 12.89
N ALA A 45 -13.05 12.07 13.15
CA ALA A 45 -12.44 12.10 14.48
C ALA A 45 -13.23 12.94 15.51
N GLU A 46 -14.08 13.86 15.06
CA GLU A 46 -15.03 14.57 15.93
C GLU A 46 -16.19 13.68 16.40
N LYS A 47 -16.56 12.67 15.61
CA LYS A 47 -17.71 11.79 15.87
C LYS A 47 -17.31 10.48 16.52
N GLU A 48 -16.08 10.03 16.29
CA GLU A 48 -15.58 8.73 16.71
C GLU A 48 -14.17 8.84 17.30
N PRO A 49 -13.87 8.18 18.43
CA PRO A 49 -12.53 8.20 19.00
C PRO A 49 -11.52 7.49 18.09
N SER A 50 -10.32 8.08 17.96
CA SER A 50 -9.21 7.38 17.30
C SER A 50 -8.69 6.23 18.17
N LEU A 51 -8.74 5.02 17.63
CA LEU A 51 -8.22 3.80 18.25
C LEU A 51 -6.89 3.39 17.61
N GLU A 52 -6.13 2.55 18.31
CA GLU A 52 -4.89 2.01 17.79
C GLU A 52 -5.16 0.80 16.89
N TYR A 53 -4.75 0.89 15.62
CA TYR A 53 -4.85 -0.18 14.64
C TYR A 53 -3.48 -0.78 14.33
N THR A 54 -3.46 -2.10 14.17
CA THR A 54 -2.27 -2.87 13.76
C THR A 54 -2.42 -3.34 12.32
N PHE A 55 -1.49 -2.94 11.46
CA PHE A 55 -1.41 -3.41 10.07
C PHE A 55 -0.16 -4.28 9.92
N THR A 56 -0.33 -5.53 9.48
CA THR A 56 0.79 -6.42 9.15
C THR A 56 0.87 -6.58 7.64
N LEU A 57 1.93 -6.05 7.05
CA LEU A 57 2.11 -6.01 5.60
C LEU A 57 2.93 -7.23 5.12
N GLY A 58 2.75 -7.60 3.84
CA GLY A 58 3.37 -8.80 3.26
C GLY A 58 4.90 -8.68 3.12
N ASP A 59 5.40 -7.48 2.85
CA ASP A 59 6.82 -7.25 2.57
C ASP A 59 7.27 -5.81 2.93
N GLN A 60 8.57 -5.54 2.75
CA GLN A 60 9.19 -4.26 3.08
C GLN A 60 8.71 -3.08 2.22
N TRP A 61 8.37 -3.32 0.95
CA TRP A 61 7.90 -2.32 -0.02
C TRP A 61 6.44 -1.98 0.23
N SER A 62 5.61 -3.00 0.45
CA SER A 62 4.22 -2.87 0.91
C SER A 62 4.13 -2.01 2.18
N ARG A 63 5.01 -2.28 3.15
CA ARG A 63 5.13 -1.47 4.37
C ARG A 63 5.57 -0.03 4.07
N GLN A 64 6.58 0.16 3.21
CA GLN A 64 7.05 1.50 2.85
C GLN A 64 5.95 2.33 2.18
N LEU A 65 5.17 1.73 1.28
CA LEU A 65 4.00 2.34 0.66
C LEU A 65 2.97 2.75 1.71
N PHE A 66 2.61 1.84 2.62
CA PHE A 66 1.63 2.13 3.67
C PHE A 66 2.08 3.29 4.59
N VAL A 67 3.35 3.31 4.99
CA VAL A 67 3.92 4.41 5.79
C VAL A 67 3.90 5.73 5.03
N ALA A 68 4.21 5.72 3.72
CA ALA A 68 4.13 6.92 2.89
C ALA A 68 2.69 7.45 2.77
N LEU A 69 1.71 6.56 2.62
CA LEU A 69 0.29 6.91 2.58
C LEU A 69 -0.18 7.48 3.93
N CYS A 70 0.20 6.87 5.05
CA CYS A 70 -0.12 7.40 6.38
C CYS A 70 0.39 8.84 6.55
N ARG A 71 1.65 9.08 6.17
CA ARG A 71 2.26 10.43 6.24
C ARG A 71 1.58 11.42 5.30
N ARG A 72 1.07 10.97 4.15
CA ARG A 72 0.29 11.81 3.23
C ARG A 72 -0.97 12.36 3.90
N TYR A 73 -1.57 11.59 4.80
CA TYR A 73 -2.80 11.96 5.53
C TYR A 73 -2.53 12.60 6.89
N ASP A 74 -1.29 13.02 7.17
CA ASP A 74 -0.85 13.54 8.47
C ASP A 74 -1.09 12.56 9.64
N LEU A 75 -1.15 11.26 9.35
CA LEU A 75 -1.16 10.22 10.37
C LEU A 75 0.28 9.95 10.85
N ASN A 76 0.39 9.53 12.11
CA ASN A 76 1.66 9.21 12.74
C ASN A 76 1.82 7.68 12.84
N PRO A 77 2.44 7.01 11.85
CA PRO A 77 2.73 5.59 11.94
C PRO A 77 3.88 5.32 12.91
N TYR A 78 3.73 4.31 13.76
CA TYR A 78 4.76 3.85 14.69
C TYR A 78 4.80 2.33 14.75
N ARG A 79 5.68 1.79 15.59
CA ARG A 79 5.82 0.36 15.82
C ARG A 79 6.35 0.14 17.24
N TYR A 80 5.84 -0.86 17.92
CA TYR A 80 6.37 -1.26 19.23
C TYR A 80 7.67 -2.05 19.09
N ALA A 81 8.47 -2.04 20.17
CA ALA A 81 9.62 -2.91 20.27
C ALA A 81 9.20 -4.38 20.09
N ARG A 82 10.05 -5.17 19.42
CA ARG A 82 9.86 -6.61 19.17
C ARG A 82 8.72 -7.01 18.20
N GLN A 83 7.99 -6.05 17.61
CA GLN A 83 7.08 -6.37 16.49
C GLN A 83 7.86 -6.71 15.22
N ARG A 84 7.24 -7.46 14.29
CA ARG A 84 7.82 -7.73 12.96
C ARG A 84 8.09 -6.41 12.24
N TYR A 85 9.14 -6.36 11.41
CA TYR A 85 9.49 -5.13 10.68
C TYR A 85 8.38 -4.66 9.75
N THR A 86 7.58 -5.58 9.21
CA THR A 86 6.43 -5.30 8.35
C THR A 86 5.16 -4.89 9.11
N THR A 87 5.21 -4.77 10.43
CA THR A 87 4.08 -4.29 11.23
C THR A 87 4.12 -2.76 11.37
N VAL A 88 2.98 -2.11 11.17
CA VAL A 88 2.78 -0.66 11.35
C VAL A 88 1.56 -0.43 12.23
N MET A 89 1.72 0.40 13.25
CA MET A 89 0.65 0.85 14.14
C MET A 89 0.23 2.26 13.76
N VAL A 90 -1.06 2.56 13.79
CA VAL A 90 -1.59 3.91 13.55
C VAL A 90 -2.78 4.17 14.47
N LYS A 91 -2.83 5.36 15.08
CA LYS A 91 -4.01 5.80 15.84
C LYS A 91 -4.95 6.58 14.93
N VAL A 92 -6.14 6.04 14.65
CA VAL A 92 -7.06 6.56 13.63
C VAL A 92 -8.49 6.05 13.91
N PRO A 93 -9.57 6.78 13.55
CA PRO A 93 -10.94 6.29 13.68
C PRO A 93 -11.22 5.09 12.77
N GLU A 94 -12.08 4.16 13.20
CA GLU A 94 -12.43 2.94 12.46
C GLU A 94 -12.99 3.25 11.08
N ALA A 95 -13.95 4.18 11.01
CA ALA A 95 -14.59 4.55 9.75
C ALA A 95 -13.58 5.08 8.73
N PHE A 96 -12.51 5.77 9.17
CA PHE A 96 -11.48 6.23 8.24
C PHE A 96 -10.58 5.09 7.75
N VAL A 97 -10.33 4.07 8.57
CA VAL A 97 -9.61 2.87 8.15
C VAL A 97 -10.37 2.17 7.04
N ASP A 98 -11.65 1.89 7.28
CA ASP A 98 -12.47 1.07 6.41
C ASP A 98 -12.86 1.79 5.12
N ASP A 99 -13.20 3.08 5.20
CA ASP A 99 -13.70 3.82 4.04
C ASP A 99 -12.60 4.44 3.17
N VAL A 100 -11.41 4.68 3.73
CA VAL A 100 -10.40 5.53 3.08
C VAL A 100 -9.02 4.91 3.11
N LEU A 101 -8.43 4.73 4.28
CA LEU A 101 -7.01 4.37 4.42
C LEU A 101 -6.70 3.01 3.80
N TRP A 102 -7.44 1.98 4.22
CA TRP A 102 -7.18 0.62 3.79
C TRP A 102 -7.53 0.38 2.32
N PRO A 103 -8.70 0.79 1.80
CA PRO A 103 -8.99 0.65 0.37
C PRO A 103 -8.00 1.41 -0.52
N HIS A 104 -7.55 2.62 -0.12
CA HIS A 104 -6.56 3.37 -0.91
C HIS A 104 -5.21 2.64 -0.95
N TYR A 105 -4.76 2.15 0.21
CA TYR A 105 -3.56 1.32 0.26
C TYR A 105 -3.67 0.09 -0.65
N GLN A 106 -4.77 -0.66 -0.57
CA GLN A 106 -4.96 -1.88 -1.37
C GLN A 106 -4.93 -1.58 -2.87
N ALA A 107 -5.56 -0.49 -3.31
CA ALA A 107 -5.56 -0.07 -4.71
C ALA A 107 -4.14 0.24 -5.21
N LEU A 108 -3.37 1.04 -4.46
CA LEU A 108 -1.99 1.37 -4.80
C LEU A 108 -1.09 0.12 -4.77
N ASN A 109 -1.21 -0.70 -3.72
CA ASN A 109 -0.37 -1.87 -3.51
C ASN A 109 -0.56 -2.91 -4.61
N LYS A 110 -1.80 -3.13 -5.05
CA LYS A 110 -2.12 -4.04 -6.15
C LYS A 110 -1.35 -3.70 -7.43
N GLU A 111 -1.35 -2.44 -7.85
CA GLU A 111 -0.66 -2.03 -9.08
C GLU A 111 0.85 -2.09 -8.93
N LEU A 112 1.38 -1.72 -7.75
CA LEU A 112 2.82 -1.76 -7.50
C LEU A 112 3.35 -3.20 -7.47
N VAL A 113 2.68 -4.11 -6.76
CA VAL A 113 3.05 -5.53 -6.69
C VAL A 113 2.99 -6.17 -8.07
N ALA A 114 1.92 -5.94 -8.84
CA ALA A 114 1.79 -6.50 -10.18
C ALA A 114 2.91 -6.04 -11.13
N TYR A 115 3.36 -4.78 -11.02
CA TYR A 115 4.51 -4.29 -11.77
C TYR A 115 5.82 -4.96 -11.35
N LEU A 116 6.07 -5.06 -10.04
CA LEU A 116 7.28 -5.67 -9.51
C LEU A 116 7.37 -7.16 -9.86
N GLU A 117 6.26 -7.89 -9.77
CA GLU A 117 6.18 -9.30 -10.18
C GLU A 117 6.54 -9.47 -11.65
N GLN A 118 5.94 -8.66 -12.54
CA GLN A 118 6.22 -8.72 -13.98
C GLN A 118 7.69 -8.40 -14.30
N ALA A 119 8.23 -7.32 -13.70
CA ALA A 119 9.61 -6.92 -13.91
C ALA A 119 10.60 -7.97 -13.40
N THR A 120 10.33 -8.54 -12.22
CA THR A 120 11.20 -9.54 -11.58
C THR A 120 11.16 -10.86 -12.36
N ALA A 121 9.96 -11.35 -12.71
CA ALA A 121 9.80 -12.60 -13.47
C ALA A 121 10.53 -12.51 -14.81
N LYS A 122 10.43 -11.36 -15.50
CA LYS A 122 11.15 -11.14 -16.75
C LYS A 122 12.66 -11.26 -16.58
N ILE A 123 13.24 -10.48 -15.65
CA ILE A 123 14.69 -10.50 -15.40
C ILE A 123 15.18 -11.90 -15.04
N ILE A 124 14.46 -12.61 -14.18
CA ILE A 124 14.82 -13.99 -13.81
C ILE A 124 14.78 -14.90 -15.06
N SER A 125 13.69 -14.83 -15.83
CA SER A 125 13.52 -15.72 -16.99
C SER A 125 14.51 -15.46 -18.13
N GLU A 126 14.92 -14.20 -18.32
CA GLU A 126 15.79 -13.79 -19.42
C GLU A 126 17.28 -13.90 -19.05
N GLU A 127 17.65 -13.53 -17.81
CA GLU A 127 19.06 -13.41 -17.41
C GLU A 127 19.56 -14.59 -16.57
N ILE A 128 18.67 -15.33 -15.89
CA ILE A 128 19.05 -16.43 -15.00
C ILE A 128 18.67 -17.77 -15.60
N HIS A 129 17.37 -18.05 -15.72
CA HIS A 129 16.88 -19.30 -16.29
C HIS A 129 15.41 -19.18 -16.70
N ARG A 130 15.09 -19.68 -17.90
CA ARG A 130 13.74 -19.59 -18.46
C ARG A 130 12.70 -20.43 -17.72
N ASP A 131 13.13 -21.55 -17.16
CA ASP A 131 12.28 -22.35 -16.28
C ASP A 131 12.27 -21.72 -14.89
N THR A 132 11.16 -21.08 -14.56
CA THR A 132 10.86 -20.50 -13.25
C THR A 132 9.70 -21.22 -12.58
N THR A 133 9.45 -22.48 -12.94
CA THR A 133 8.40 -23.28 -12.30
C THR A 133 8.74 -23.52 -10.83
N GLU A 134 7.69 -23.68 -10.03
CA GLU A 134 7.85 -23.87 -8.59
C GLU A 134 8.61 -25.17 -8.31
N ALA A 135 9.42 -25.15 -7.25
CA ALA A 135 10.17 -26.33 -6.85
C ALA A 135 9.23 -27.50 -6.55
N GLN A 136 9.61 -28.70 -6.97
CA GLN A 136 8.87 -29.91 -6.65
C GLN A 136 8.79 -30.09 -5.14
N GLU A 137 7.58 -30.23 -4.61
CA GLU A 137 7.36 -30.61 -3.22
C GLU A 137 7.63 -32.12 -3.05
N ILE A 138 8.60 -32.49 -2.20
CA ILE A 138 8.95 -33.88 -1.89
C ILE A 138 8.58 -34.17 -0.43
N VAL A 139 7.72 -35.17 -0.21
CA VAL A 139 7.20 -35.57 1.12
C VAL A 139 8.17 -36.52 1.87
N GLN A 140 9.47 -36.41 1.63
CA GLN A 140 10.46 -37.16 2.41
C GLN A 140 10.83 -36.33 3.65
N LEU A 141 10.71 -36.94 4.83
CA LEU A 141 11.19 -36.34 6.08
C LEU A 141 12.68 -36.03 5.92
N LEU A 142 13.08 -34.78 6.19
CA LEU A 142 14.49 -34.41 6.31
C LEU A 142 15.13 -35.37 7.31
N GLU A 143 15.98 -36.29 6.84
CA GLU A 143 16.78 -37.11 7.73
C GLU A 143 17.69 -36.16 8.49
N ALA A 144 17.38 -35.98 9.78
CA ALA A 144 18.18 -35.17 10.68
C ALA A 144 19.54 -35.85 10.84
N GLY A 145 20.55 -35.32 10.15
CA GLY A 145 21.96 -35.61 10.39
C GLY A 145 22.47 -34.91 11.65
#